data_AF-A0A8C1GLG5-F1
#
_entry.id   AF-A0A8C1GLG5-F1
#
_cell.length_a   1.000
_cell.length_b   1.000
_cell.length_c   1.000
_cell.angle_alpha   90.00
_cell.angle_beta   90.00
_cell.angle_gamma   90.00
#
_symmetry.space_group_name_H-M   'P 1'
#
loop_
_entity.id
_entity.type
_entity.pdbx_description
1 polymer ?
#
loop_
_entity_poly.entity_id
_entity_poly.type
_entity_poly.pdbx_seq_one_letter_code
_entity_poly.pdbx_strand_id
1 'polypeptide(L)'
;PKIMLMRTLHMVLELGGFGFYYAQCISVVHEYVGIHGCSETDGEDMHGLDEEEMWHADFNQKRGVVTLPDFANPLEFPQYYETSVIEMTGCKSDEAFLSKVFKSPPPEMDAPHTSIYLKDDVELGVQNTLICHVTGFYPPSLSISWTVNNANVTEGISLSRYRPRADGSFNIFSTLKFTPAEGDIYSCTVNHIALQGQPQTKILDIDVALPSVGPAVFCGVGLTLGLLGVAAGTLLLIKGNNCN
;
A
#
# COMPACT_ATOMS: atom_id res chain seq x y z
N PRO A 1 -22.86 5.27 -0.16
CA PRO A 1 -22.62 6.43 -1.05
C PRO A 1 -21.71 6.03 -2.22
N LYS A 2 -22.20 6.11 -3.46
CA LYS A 2 -21.39 5.87 -4.65
C LYS A 2 -20.71 7.21 -4.99
N ILE A 3 -19.38 7.28 -4.88
CA ILE A 3 -18.64 8.45 -5.36
C ILE A 3 -18.45 8.28 -6.86
N MET A 4 -18.85 9.29 -7.63
CA MET A 4 -18.52 9.40 -9.04
C MET A 4 -17.16 10.09 -9.15
N LEU A 5 -16.13 9.35 -9.58
CA LEU A 5 -14.81 9.92 -9.86
C LEU A 5 -14.68 10.19 -11.37
N MET A 6 -14.25 11.41 -11.70
CA MET A 6 -13.87 11.86 -13.02
C MET A 6 -12.36 11.98 -13.09
N ARG A 7 -11.74 11.31 -14.06
CA ARG A 7 -10.30 11.39 -14.33
C ARG A 7 -10.06 12.42 -15.43
N THR A 8 -9.17 13.35 -15.17
CA THR A 8 -8.65 14.29 -16.16
C THR A 8 -7.19 13.96 -16.43
N LEU A 9 -6.83 13.83 -17.71
CA LEU A 9 -5.47 13.50 -18.13
C LEU A 9 -4.83 14.62 -18.91
N HIS A 10 -3.64 15.06 -18.49
CA HIS A 10 -2.81 16.01 -19.22
C HIS A 10 -1.43 15.40 -19.47
N MET A 11 -1.01 15.34 -20.74
CA MET A 11 0.30 14.81 -21.13
C MET A 11 1.30 15.95 -21.31
N VAL A 12 2.47 15.86 -20.67
CA VAL A 12 3.57 16.81 -20.87
C VAL A 12 4.49 16.27 -21.97
N LEU A 13 4.70 17.08 -23.02
CA LEU A 13 5.43 16.69 -24.22
C LEU A 13 6.74 17.46 -24.35
N GLU A 14 7.85 16.77 -24.63
CA GLU A 14 9.09 17.41 -25.08
C GLU A 14 9.14 17.46 -26.61
N LEU A 15 9.28 18.66 -27.18
CA LEU A 15 9.49 18.84 -28.61
C LEU A 15 11.00 18.86 -28.90
N GLY A 16 11.55 17.70 -29.28
CA GLY A 16 12.94 17.59 -29.75
C GLY A 16 13.14 18.40 -31.04
N GLY A 17 13.77 19.57 -30.92
CA GLY A 17 14.05 20.45 -32.05
C GLY A 17 15.33 20.06 -32.79
N PHE A 18 15.21 19.28 -33.86
CA PHE A 18 16.18 19.32 -34.97
C PHE A 18 15.41 19.22 -36.30
N GLY A 19 15.39 20.32 -37.05
CA GLY A 19 14.66 20.41 -38.30
C GLY A 19 15.27 19.52 -39.37
N PHE A 20 14.55 18.48 -39.76
CA PHE A 20 14.38 17.95 -41.12
C PHE A 20 13.15 17.02 -41.08
N TYR A 21 12.31 17.05 -42.11
CA TYR A 21 11.03 16.34 -42.22
C TYR A 21 11.14 14.83 -41.87
N TYR A 22 10.89 14.48 -40.61
CA TYR A 22 10.56 13.13 -40.17
C TYR A 22 9.52 13.24 -39.06
N ALA A 23 8.60 12.28 -39.01
CA ALA A 23 7.53 12.20 -38.02
C ALA A 23 8.09 12.50 -36.62
N GLN A 24 7.65 13.61 -36.01
CA GLN A 24 7.98 13.91 -34.63
C GLN A 24 7.41 12.79 -33.78
N CYS A 25 8.30 11.95 -33.26
CA CYS A 25 7.95 10.98 -32.23
C CYS A 25 7.68 11.79 -30.97
N ILE A 26 6.41 12.05 -30.68
CA ILE A 26 6.00 12.65 -29.42
C ILE A 26 6.24 11.59 -28.35
N SER A 27 7.28 11.76 -27.53
CA SER A 27 7.44 10.98 -26.30
C SER A 27 6.72 11.69 -25.17
N VAL A 28 5.69 11.04 -24.62
CA VAL A 28 5.12 11.45 -23.32
C VAL A 28 6.19 11.13 -22.28
N VAL A 29 6.73 12.16 -21.65
CA VAL A 29 7.79 12.00 -20.63
C VAL A 29 7.17 11.84 -19.25
N HIS A 30 6.10 12.60 -18.99
CA HIS A 30 5.35 12.56 -17.74
C HIS A 30 3.85 12.66 -17.99
N GLU A 31 3.08 11.97 -17.16
CA GLU A 31 1.62 11.96 -17.18
C GLU A 31 1.09 12.69 -15.94
N TYR A 32 0.40 13.82 -16.15
CA TYR A 32 -0.34 14.48 -15.07
C TYR A 32 -1.75 13.90 -14.99
N VAL A 33 -2.17 13.57 -13.77
CA VAL A 33 -3.49 13.03 -13.51
C VAL A 33 -4.22 13.85 -12.44
N GLY A 34 -5.45 14.25 -12.77
CA GLY A 34 -6.40 14.82 -11.83
C GLY A 34 -7.53 13.82 -11.59
N ILE A 35 -7.89 13.59 -10.34
CA ILE A 35 -9.12 12.92 -9.94
C ILE A 35 -9.98 13.92 -9.23
N HIS A 36 -11.17 14.15 -9.76
CA HIS A 36 -12.21 14.96 -9.15
C HIS A 36 -13.45 14.11 -9.02
N GLY A 37 -14.08 14.07 -7.86
CA GLY A 37 -15.31 13.33 -7.76
C GLY A 37 -16.13 13.66 -6.55
N CYS A 38 -17.40 13.37 -6.65
CA CYS A 38 -18.37 13.72 -5.64
C CYS A 38 -19.40 12.62 -5.46
N SER A 39 -20.01 12.67 -4.29
CA SER A 39 -21.30 12.07 -4.00
C SER A 39 -22.12 13.09 -3.21
N GLU A 40 -23.32 12.70 -2.77
CA GLU A 40 -24.14 13.54 -1.89
C GLU A 40 -23.36 14.01 -0.65
N THR A 41 -22.61 13.10 -0.01
CA THR A 41 -21.93 13.34 1.27
C THR A 41 -20.42 13.57 1.15
N ASP A 42 -19.78 12.91 0.19
CA ASP A 42 -18.32 12.81 0.12
C ASP A 42 -17.78 13.52 -1.12
N GLY A 43 -16.55 14.01 -1.04
CA GLY A 43 -15.82 14.65 -2.13
C GLY A 43 -14.39 14.14 -2.20
N GLU A 44 -13.89 13.99 -3.42
CA GLU A 44 -12.53 13.58 -3.74
C GLU A 44 -11.93 14.62 -4.69
N ASP A 45 -10.73 15.09 -4.38
CA ASP A 45 -9.94 15.91 -5.28
C ASP A 45 -8.46 15.64 -5.05
N MET A 46 -7.79 15.15 -6.08
CA MET A 46 -6.40 14.71 -6.03
C MET A 46 -5.70 15.03 -7.34
N HIS A 47 -4.45 15.48 -7.21
CA HIS A 47 -3.53 15.70 -8.31
C HIS A 47 -2.31 14.79 -8.15
N GLY A 48 -1.85 14.25 -9.27
CA GLY A 48 -0.74 13.32 -9.35
C GLY A 48 0.13 13.50 -10.60
N LEU A 49 1.33 12.93 -10.55
CA LEU A 49 2.29 12.84 -11.64
C LEU A 49 2.80 11.39 -11.72
N ASP A 50 2.78 10.79 -12.90
CA ASP A 50 3.26 9.41 -13.14
C ASP A 50 2.70 8.37 -12.15
N GLU A 51 1.39 8.43 -11.91
CA GLU A 51 0.66 7.58 -10.94
C GLU A 51 0.99 7.82 -9.45
N GLU A 52 1.84 8.79 -9.15
CA GLU A 52 2.14 9.23 -7.79
C GLU A 52 1.30 10.44 -7.39
N GLU A 53 0.92 10.49 -6.12
CA GLU A 53 0.13 11.59 -5.58
C GLU A 53 1.06 12.76 -5.23
N MET A 54 0.73 13.96 -5.70
CA MET A 54 1.46 15.19 -5.34
C MET A 54 0.68 16.06 -4.37
N TRP A 55 -0.66 16.06 -4.49
CA TRP A 55 -1.54 16.90 -3.70
C TRP A 55 -2.96 16.34 -3.63
N HIS A 56 -3.67 16.55 -2.52
CA HIS A 56 -5.11 16.32 -2.45
C HIS A 56 -5.82 17.31 -1.54
N ALA A 57 -7.13 17.47 -1.74
CA ALA A 57 -8.00 18.18 -0.82
C ALA A 57 -8.44 17.26 0.33
N ASP A 58 -8.20 17.70 1.57
CA ASP A 58 -8.85 17.13 2.75
C ASP A 58 -10.08 17.98 3.07
N PHE A 59 -11.24 17.56 2.56
CA PHE A 59 -12.51 18.22 2.81
C PHE A 59 -12.97 18.15 4.27
N ASN A 60 -12.49 17.17 5.04
CA ASN A 60 -12.81 17.05 6.47
C ASN A 60 -12.02 18.07 7.29
N GLN A 61 -10.72 18.18 7.04
CA GLN A 61 -9.83 19.11 7.74
C GLN A 61 -9.80 20.51 7.13
N LYS A 62 -10.45 20.69 5.97
CA LYS A 62 -10.54 21.93 5.20
C LYS A 62 -9.18 22.51 4.80
N ARG A 63 -8.33 21.66 4.23
CA ARG A 63 -6.99 22.06 3.79
C ARG A 63 -6.52 21.23 2.59
N GLY A 64 -5.59 21.79 1.83
CA GLY A 64 -4.77 21.03 0.90
C GLY A 64 -3.69 20.23 1.63
N VAL A 65 -3.38 19.04 1.14
CA VAL A 65 -2.31 18.19 1.65
C VAL A 65 -1.32 17.96 0.53
N VAL A 66 -0.07 18.39 0.74
CA VAL A 66 1.04 18.10 -0.17
C VAL A 66 1.65 16.75 0.25
N THR A 67 1.75 15.82 -0.69
CA THR A 67 2.24 14.45 -0.44
C THR A 67 3.55 14.14 -1.16
N LEU A 68 4.20 15.17 -1.71
CA LEU A 68 5.51 15.06 -2.34
C LEU A 68 6.58 14.57 -1.37
N PRO A 69 7.55 13.75 -1.84
CA PRO A 69 8.67 13.31 -1.02
C PRO A 69 9.56 14.45 -0.53
N ASP A 70 10.20 14.27 0.61
CA ASP A 70 11.09 15.28 1.23
C ASP A 70 12.28 15.70 0.35
N PHE A 71 12.69 14.85 -0.60
CA PHE A 71 13.76 15.16 -1.55
C PHE A 71 13.29 16.01 -2.74
N ALA A 72 11.97 16.08 -2.98
CA ALA A 72 11.42 16.90 -4.04
C ALA A 72 11.51 18.38 -3.63
N ASN A 73 11.71 19.26 -4.61
CA ASN A 73 11.69 20.70 -4.34
C ASN A 73 10.31 21.09 -3.77
N PRO A 74 10.25 21.90 -2.70
CA PRO A 74 8.98 22.36 -2.15
C PRO A 74 8.12 23.02 -3.23
N LEU A 75 6.97 22.42 -3.50
CA LEU A 75 5.94 22.95 -4.40
C LEU A 75 4.82 23.52 -3.54
N GLU A 76 4.40 24.74 -3.84
CA GLU A 76 3.26 25.39 -3.20
C GLU A 76 2.03 25.32 -4.11
N PHE A 77 0.87 25.06 -3.50
CA PHE A 77 -0.44 25.00 -4.18
C PHE A 77 -1.39 26.05 -3.60
N PRO A 78 -1.07 27.35 -3.72
CA PRO A 78 -1.91 28.40 -3.17
C PRO A 78 -3.27 28.40 -3.87
N GLN A 79 -4.35 28.54 -3.11
CA GLN A 79 -5.74 28.61 -3.61
C GLN A 79 -6.29 27.32 -4.24
N TYR A 80 -5.52 26.22 -4.24
CA TYR A 80 -6.00 24.94 -4.80
C TYR A 80 -7.18 24.40 -3.99
N TYR A 81 -7.11 24.44 -2.65
CA TYR A 81 -8.21 23.95 -1.82
C TYR A 81 -9.52 24.71 -2.07
N GLU A 82 -9.46 26.05 -2.17
CA GLU A 82 -10.63 26.88 -2.51
C GLU A 82 -11.18 26.53 -3.91
N THR A 83 -10.30 26.25 -4.86
CA THR A 83 -10.68 25.79 -6.21
C THR A 83 -11.40 24.44 -6.14
N SER A 84 -10.88 23.48 -5.36
CA SER A 84 -11.51 22.18 -5.13
C SER A 84 -12.92 22.30 -4.56
N VAL A 85 -13.15 23.24 -3.65
CA VAL A 85 -14.48 23.49 -3.06
C VAL A 85 -15.47 24.00 -4.11
N ILE A 86 -15.01 24.85 -5.04
CA ILE A 86 -15.83 25.34 -6.16
C ILE A 86 -16.15 24.20 -7.13
N GLU A 87 -15.13 23.44 -7.54
CA GLU A 87 -15.29 22.29 -8.44
C GLU A 87 -16.21 21.22 -7.85
N MET A 88 -16.14 20.99 -6.54
CA MET A 88 -17.05 20.08 -5.83
C MET A 88 -18.51 20.51 -5.95
N THR A 89 -18.78 21.81 -5.95
CA THR A 89 -20.15 22.34 -6.13
C THR A 89 -20.65 22.09 -7.55
N GLY A 90 -19.78 22.26 -8.55
CA GLY A 90 -20.06 21.91 -9.95
C GLY A 90 -20.33 20.42 -10.12
N CYS A 91 -19.45 19.57 -9.59
CA CYS A 91 -19.58 18.12 -9.66
C CYS A 91 -20.94 17.62 -9.17
N LYS A 92 -21.42 18.10 -8.01
CA LYS A 92 -22.72 17.68 -7.45
C LYS A 92 -23.90 18.07 -8.34
N SER A 93 -23.82 19.24 -8.97
CA SER A 93 -24.84 19.69 -9.93
C SER A 93 -24.84 18.80 -11.18
N ASP A 94 -23.65 18.50 -11.70
CA ASP A 94 -23.48 17.67 -12.89
C ASP A 94 -23.90 16.22 -12.63
N GLU A 95 -23.55 15.64 -11.48
CA GLU A 95 -23.97 14.30 -11.07
C GLU A 95 -25.51 14.19 -11.05
N ALA A 96 -26.19 15.16 -10.43
CA ALA A 96 -27.65 15.19 -10.36
C ALA A 96 -28.30 15.31 -11.75
N PHE A 97 -27.71 16.11 -12.63
CA PHE A 97 -28.17 16.26 -14.01
C PHE A 97 -27.94 14.98 -14.83
N LEU A 98 -26.73 14.42 -14.81
CA LEU A 98 -26.33 13.23 -15.56
C LEU A 98 -27.13 12.01 -15.13
N SER A 99 -27.35 11.83 -13.83
CA SER A 99 -28.19 10.76 -13.27
C SER A 99 -29.62 10.81 -13.84
N LYS A 100 -30.20 12.02 -13.93
CA LYS A 100 -31.55 12.23 -14.50
C LYS A 100 -31.61 11.95 -16.01
N VAL A 101 -30.57 12.32 -16.76
CA VAL A 101 -30.52 12.19 -18.22
C VAL A 101 -30.28 10.73 -18.64
N PHE A 102 -29.28 10.08 -18.06
CA PHE A 102 -28.83 8.76 -18.52
C PHE A 102 -29.50 7.59 -17.83
N LYS A 103 -30.34 7.84 -16.79
CA LYS A 103 -31.00 6.80 -15.96
C LYS A 103 -30.01 5.74 -15.45
N SER A 104 -28.75 6.13 -15.28
CA SER A 104 -27.59 5.36 -14.84
C SER A 104 -27.60 3.91 -15.33
N PRO A 105 -26.98 3.59 -16.49
CA PRO A 105 -26.81 2.19 -16.90
C PRO A 105 -26.13 1.39 -15.77
N PRO A 106 -26.32 0.05 -15.70
CA PRO A 106 -25.63 -0.77 -14.72
C PRO A 106 -24.14 -0.44 -14.79
N PRO A 107 -23.50 -0.03 -13.67
CA PRO A 107 -22.09 0.30 -13.69
C PRO A 107 -21.33 -0.94 -14.13
N GLU A 108 -20.34 -0.73 -15.02
CA GLU A 108 -19.28 -1.70 -15.19
C GLU A 108 -18.68 -2.01 -13.81
N MET A 109 -18.28 -3.26 -13.61
CA MET A 109 -17.85 -3.73 -12.30
C MET A 109 -16.66 -4.64 -12.48
N ASP A 110 -15.52 -4.19 -11.97
CA ASP A 110 -14.29 -4.95 -11.91
C ASP A 110 -13.99 -5.30 -10.47
N ALA A 111 -13.75 -6.59 -10.23
CA ALA A 111 -13.43 -7.09 -8.91
C ALA A 111 -11.98 -6.71 -8.53
N PRO A 112 -11.75 -6.29 -7.27
CA PRO A 112 -10.42 -5.97 -6.80
C PRO A 112 -9.50 -7.18 -6.81
N HIS A 113 -8.22 -6.91 -7.01
CA HIS A 113 -7.12 -7.78 -6.64
C HIS A 113 -6.45 -7.22 -5.39
N THR A 114 -6.36 -8.04 -4.35
CA THR A 114 -5.84 -7.63 -3.04
C THR A 114 -4.52 -8.33 -2.74
N SER A 115 -3.55 -7.57 -2.24
CA SER A 115 -2.27 -8.08 -1.75
C SER A 115 -1.91 -7.42 -0.41
N ILE A 116 -1.19 -8.15 0.44
CA ILE A 116 -0.70 -7.69 1.74
C ILE A 116 0.81 -7.94 1.80
N TYR A 117 1.57 -6.94 2.23
CA TYR A 117 3.02 -7.03 2.40
C TYR A 117 3.53 -6.03 3.44
N LEU A 118 4.75 -6.24 3.90
CA LEU A 118 5.44 -5.34 4.83
C LEU A 118 6.16 -4.25 4.07
N LYS A 119 6.24 -3.06 4.66
CA LYS A 119 7.02 -1.95 4.12
C LYS A 119 8.52 -2.23 4.24
N ASP A 120 8.94 -2.68 5.42
CA ASP A 120 10.34 -2.92 5.78
C ASP A 120 10.49 -4.36 6.29
N ASP A 121 11.73 -4.87 6.38
CA ASP A 121 12.00 -6.20 6.96
C ASP A 121 11.54 -6.29 8.43
N VAL A 122 11.22 -7.51 8.89
CA VAL A 122 10.69 -7.72 10.25
C VAL A 122 11.82 -7.63 11.29
N GLU A 123 11.70 -6.66 12.19
CA GLU A 123 12.52 -6.55 13.40
C GLU A 123 11.61 -6.51 14.64
N LEU A 124 11.79 -7.46 15.56
CA LEU A 124 11.00 -7.54 16.79
C LEU A 124 11.20 -6.29 17.65
N GLY A 125 10.10 -5.69 18.10
CA GLY A 125 10.13 -4.48 18.94
C GLY A 125 10.38 -3.17 18.20
N VAL A 126 10.63 -3.21 16.88
CA VAL A 126 10.77 -2.03 16.02
C VAL A 126 9.47 -1.78 15.27
N GLN A 127 9.00 -0.54 15.22
CA GLN A 127 7.77 -0.21 14.49
C GLN A 127 7.94 -0.47 12.99
N ASN A 128 6.96 -1.16 12.41
CA ASN A 128 6.87 -1.43 10.97
C ASN A 128 5.48 -1.02 10.46
N THR A 129 5.25 -1.10 9.16
CA THR A 129 3.98 -0.77 8.50
C THR A 129 3.58 -1.90 7.56
N LEU A 130 2.37 -2.43 7.75
CA LEU A 130 1.72 -3.30 6.78
C LEU A 130 1.06 -2.46 5.69
N ILE A 131 1.10 -2.95 4.47
CA ILE A 131 0.48 -2.33 3.30
C ILE A 131 -0.49 -3.35 2.69
N CYS A 132 -1.76 -2.97 2.61
CA CYS A 132 -2.77 -3.67 1.83
C CYS A 132 -3.00 -2.88 0.54
N HIS A 133 -2.52 -3.43 -0.56
CA HIS A 133 -2.67 -2.86 -1.89
C HIS A 133 -3.86 -3.52 -2.59
N VAL A 134 -4.85 -2.71 -2.93
CA VAL A 134 -6.07 -3.11 -3.64
C VAL A 134 -6.04 -2.46 -5.02
N THR A 135 -6.12 -3.25 -6.08
CA THR A 135 -5.91 -2.79 -7.47
C THR A 135 -6.95 -3.37 -8.43
N GLY A 136 -7.22 -2.65 -9.51
CA GLY A 136 -8.01 -3.17 -10.63
C GLY A 136 -9.50 -3.24 -10.35
N PHE A 137 -9.99 -2.40 -9.43
CA PHE A 137 -11.41 -2.37 -9.09
C PHE A 137 -12.12 -1.17 -9.70
N TYR A 138 -13.39 -1.38 -10.02
CA TYR A 138 -14.30 -0.34 -10.44
C TYR A 138 -15.73 -0.76 -10.07
N PRO A 139 -16.62 0.13 -9.60
CA PRO A 139 -16.42 1.55 -9.29
C PRO A 139 -15.52 1.77 -8.06
N PRO A 140 -15.11 3.02 -7.76
CA PRO A 140 -14.15 3.32 -6.70
C PRO A 140 -14.68 3.12 -5.27
N SER A 141 -15.97 2.85 -5.07
CA SER A 141 -16.54 2.64 -3.73
C SER A 141 -16.19 1.25 -3.17
N LEU A 142 -15.40 1.20 -2.10
CA LEU A 142 -15.10 -0.02 -1.34
C LEU A 142 -14.92 0.26 0.16
N SER A 143 -14.83 -0.80 0.97
CA SER A 143 -14.43 -0.71 2.38
C SER A 143 -13.28 -1.67 2.66
N ILE A 144 -12.28 -1.18 3.38
CA ILE A 144 -11.12 -1.95 3.82
C ILE A 144 -11.13 -1.98 5.35
N SER A 145 -10.95 -3.16 5.94
CA SER A 145 -10.78 -3.33 7.38
C SER A 145 -9.58 -4.21 7.68
N TRP A 146 -8.99 -3.99 8.86
CA TRP A 146 -7.87 -4.75 9.36
C TRP A 146 -8.25 -5.56 10.58
N THR A 147 -7.68 -6.76 10.71
CA THR A 147 -7.71 -7.52 11.95
C THR A 147 -6.31 -7.97 12.36
N VAL A 148 -6.10 -8.05 13.67
CA VAL A 148 -4.92 -8.66 14.28
C VAL A 148 -5.42 -9.77 15.19
N ASN A 149 -4.98 -11.00 14.97
CA ASN A 149 -5.42 -12.17 15.74
C ASN A 149 -6.97 -12.28 15.81
N ASN A 150 -7.64 -12.06 14.67
CA ASN A 150 -9.10 -12.03 14.51
C ASN A 150 -9.84 -10.90 15.23
N ALA A 151 -9.14 -9.96 15.88
CA ALA A 151 -9.75 -8.77 16.47
C ALA A 151 -9.66 -7.58 15.52
N ASN A 152 -10.76 -6.86 15.31
CA ASN A 152 -10.78 -5.64 14.51
C ASN A 152 -9.88 -4.57 15.12
N VAL A 153 -9.07 -3.91 14.29
CA VAL A 153 -8.25 -2.76 14.70
C VAL A 153 -8.65 -1.53 13.89
N THR A 154 -8.53 -0.36 14.51
CA THR A 154 -8.82 0.94 13.90
C THR A 154 -7.67 1.93 14.08
N GLU A 155 -6.87 1.77 15.14
CA GLU A 155 -5.72 2.61 15.43
C GLU A 155 -4.56 2.33 14.47
N GLY A 156 -3.83 3.37 14.08
CA GLY A 156 -2.67 3.26 13.20
C GLY A 156 -3.01 2.97 11.73
N ILE A 157 -4.29 2.93 11.37
CA ILE A 157 -4.75 2.78 9.97
C ILE A 157 -4.70 4.13 9.26
N SER A 158 -4.12 4.13 8.05
CA SER A 158 -4.30 5.21 7.07
C SER A 158 -4.73 4.65 5.72
N LEU A 159 -5.47 5.46 4.97
CA LEU A 159 -5.98 5.13 3.64
C LEU A 159 -5.49 6.20 2.66
N SER A 160 -4.93 5.78 1.53
CA SER A 160 -4.53 6.69 0.46
C SER A 160 -5.74 7.26 -0.28
N ARG A 161 -5.52 8.26 -1.14
CA ARG A 161 -6.50 8.60 -2.18
C ARG A 161 -6.57 7.50 -3.23
N TYR A 162 -7.66 7.51 -3.99
CA TYR A 162 -7.83 6.65 -5.16
C TYR A 162 -6.80 7.05 -6.20
N ARG A 163 -6.10 6.08 -6.79
CA ARG A 163 -5.16 6.29 -7.90
C ARG A 163 -5.72 5.63 -9.15
N PRO A 164 -5.85 6.34 -10.27
CA PRO A 164 -6.44 5.76 -11.46
C PRO A 164 -5.37 4.97 -12.23
N ARG A 165 -5.79 3.90 -12.90
CA ARG A 165 -4.95 3.12 -13.81
C ARG A 165 -5.24 3.48 -15.26
N ALA A 166 -4.30 3.19 -16.15
CA ALA A 166 -4.46 3.39 -17.59
C ALA A 166 -5.72 2.73 -18.20
N ASP A 167 -6.20 1.63 -17.61
CA ASP A 167 -7.40 0.92 -18.05
C ASP A 167 -8.73 1.44 -17.46
N GLY A 168 -8.69 2.53 -16.68
CA GLY A 168 -9.88 3.16 -16.10
C GLY A 168 -10.31 2.60 -14.73
N SER A 169 -9.67 1.53 -14.27
CA SER A 169 -9.86 1.01 -12.90
C SER A 169 -9.04 1.79 -11.87
N PHE A 170 -9.22 1.49 -10.58
CA PHE A 170 -8.56 2.20 -9.48
C PHE A 170 -7.62 1.30 -8.67
N ASN A 171 -6.66 1.97 -8.04
CA ASN A 171 -5.78 1.48 -6.99
C ASN A 171 -6.04 2.26 -5.70
N ILE A 172 -5.90 1.59 -4.56
CA ILE A 172 -5.90 2.23 -3.25
C ILE A 172 -5.00 1.44 -2.29
N PHE A 173 -4.38 2.15 -1.36
CA PHE A 173 -3.50 1.59 -0.36
C PHE A 173 -4.09 1.85 1.02
N SER A 174 -4.27 0.80 1.80
CA SER A 174 -4.49 0.91 3.25
C SER A 174 -3.23 0.47 3.96
N THR A 175 -2.80 1.23 4.97
CA THR A 175 -1.62 0.91 5.75
C THR A 175 -1.96 0.77 7.22
N LEU A 176 -1.31 -0.15 7.92
CA LEU A 176 -1.45 -0.34 9.36
C LEU A 176 -0.07 -0.26 10.02
N LYS A 177 0.13 0.75 10.88
CA LYS A 177 1.32 0.84 11.73
C LYS A 177 1.22 -0.15 12.88
N PHE A 178 2.26 -0.92 13.12
CA PHE A 178 2.30 -1.93 14.17
C PHE A 178 3.73 -2.16 14.67
N THR A 179 3.86 -2.86 15.79
CA THR A 179 5.15 -3.35 16.29
C THR A 179 5.10 -4.88 16.23
N PRO A 180 5.96 -5.55 15.44
CA PRO A 180 5.90 -6.99 15.27
C PRO A 180 6.06 -7.73 16.60
N ALA A 181 5.14 -8.66 16.86
CA ALA A 181 5.25 -9.69 17.87
C ALA A 181 5.21 -11.08 17.21
N GLU A 182 5.94 -12.03 17.80
CA GLU A 182 6.02 -13.39 17.29
C GLU A 182 4.64 -14.07 17.34
N GLY A 183 4.22 -14.65 16.21
CA GLY A 183 2.97 -15.40 16.10
C GLY A 183 1.71 -14.55 15.87
N ASP A 184 1.85 -13.23 15.68
CA ASP A 184 0.72 -12.40 15.28
C ASP A 184 0.29 -12.69 13.84
N ILE A 185 -1.03 -12.76 13.65
CA ILE A 185 -1.67 -12.96 12.35
C ILE A 185 -2.40 -11.69 11.96
N TYR A 186 -2.01 -11.09 10.84
CA TYR A 186 -2.61 -9.87 10.32
C TYR A 186 -3.50 -10.19 9.13
N SER A 187 -4.66 -9.54 9.04
CA SER A 187 -5.50 -9.67 7.85
C SER A 187 -6.04 -8.34 7.37
N CYS A 188 -6.10 -8.19 6.05
CA CYS A 188 -6.78 -7.11 5.34
C CYS A 188 -8.02 -7.69 4.65
N THR A 189 -9.19 -7.15 4.96
CA THR A 189 -10.46 -7.56 4.35
C THR A 189 -11.01 -6.43 3.50
N VAL A 190 -11.29 -6.73 2.24
CA VAL A 190 -11.80 -5.81 1.23
C VAL A 190 -13.21 -6.23 0.83
N ASN A 191 -14.15 -5.31 0.95
CA ASN A 191 -15.51 -5.49 0.45
C ASN A 191 -15.79 -4.48 -0.66
N HIS A 192 -16.29 -4.99 -1.79
CA HIS A 192 -16.56 -4.23 -3.00
C HIS A 192 -17.80 -4.82 -3.69
N ILE A 193 -18.56 -3.99 -4.40
CA ILE A 193 -19.84 -4.41 -4.99
C ILE A 193 -19.71 -5.53 -6.03
N ALA A 194 -18.57 -5.61 -6.74
CA ALA A 194 -18.29 -6.64 -7.74
C ALA A 194 -18.05 -8.02 -7.09
N LEU A 195 -17.81 -8.08 -5.78
CA LEU A 195 -17.63 -9.32 -5.03
C LEU A 195 -18.96 -9.97 -4.59
N GLN A 196 -20.10 -9.37 -4.91
CA GLN A 196 -21.44 -9.95 -4.69
C GLN A 196 -21.68 -10.42 -3.23
N GLY A 197 -21.14 -9.69 -2.26
CA GLY A 197 -21.28 -10.00 -0.84
C GLY A 197 -20.28 -11.01 -0.27
N GLN A 198 -19.25 -11.40 -1.03
CA GLN A 198 -18.16 -12.25 -0.57
C GLN A 198 -16.85 -11.44 -0.44
N PRO A 199 -16.52 -10.90 0.74
CA PRO A 199 -15.30 -10.11 0.93
C PRO A 199 -14.04 -10.89 0.59
N GLN A 200 -13.03 -10.20 0.07
CA GLN A 200 -11.69 -10.77 -0.10
C GLN A 200 -10.86 -10.49 1.15
N THR A 201 -10.37 -11.55 1.80
CA THR A 201 -9.44 -11.42 2.93
C THR A 201 -8.07 -11.96 2.54
N LYS A 202 -7.03 -11.18 2.81
CA LYS A 202 -5.63 -11.58 2.69
C LYS A 202 -4.99 -11.60 4.07
N ILE A 203 -4.24 -12.65 4.34
CA ILE A 203 -3.61 -12.93 5.63
C ILE A 203 -2.10 -12.86 5.43
N LEU A 204 -1.40 -12.28 6.40
CA LEU A 204 0.04 -12.32 6.51
C LEU A 204 0.43 -12.83 7.90
N ASP A 205 1.21 -13.90 7.91
CA ASP A 205 1.81 -14.46 9.11
C ASP A 205 3.24 -13.92 9.24
N ILE A 206 3.59 -13.42 10.42
CA ILE A 206 4.95 -12.92 10.68
C ILE A 206 5.82 -14.06 11.18
N ASP A 207 6.54 -14.69 10.25
CA ASP A 207 7.60 -15.65 10.58
C ASP A 207 8.89 -14.90 10.93
N VAL A 208 9.17 -14.75 12.23
CA VAL A 208 10.47 -14.23 12.67
C VAL A 208 11.49 -15.35 12.53
N ALA A 209 12.54 -15.11 11.74
CA ALA A 209 13.70 -16.00 11.70
C ALA A 209 14.44 -15.93 13.04
N LEU A 210 14.00 -16.72 14.02
CA LEU A 210 14.71 -16.89 15.29
C LEU A 210 16.12 -17.41 15.00
N PRO A 211 17.16 -16.84 15.63
CA PRO A 211 18.52 -17.34 15.47
C PRO A 211 18.55 -18.82 15.83
N SER A 212 18.98 -19.66 14.89
CA SER A 212 19.00 -21.11 15.07
C SER A 212 19.85 -21.46 16.29
N VAL A 213 19.21 -22.08 17.28
CA VAL A 213 19.88 -22.60 18.50
C VAL A 213 20.65 -23.89 18.19
N GLY A 214 20.39 -24.51 17.02
CA GLY A 214 20.97 -25.79 16.60
C GLY A 214 22.50 -25.81 16.56
N PRO A 215 23.17 -24.88 15.85
CA PRO A 215 24.63 -24.82 15.80
C PRO A 215 25.29 -24.62 17.18
N ALA A 216 24.67 -23.80 18.04
CA ALA A 216 25.19 -23.52 19.38
C ALA A 216 25.07 -24.75 20.30
N VAL A 217 23.94 -25.45 20.28
CA VAL A 217 23.72 -26.69 21.03
C VAL A 217 24.64 -27.79 20.53
N PHE A 218 24.79 -27.93 19.21
CA PHE A 218 25.69 -28.93 18.62
C PHE A 218 27.15 -28.69 19.01
N CYS A 219 27.62 -27.43 18.99
CA CYS A 219 28.95 -27.08 19.48
C CYS A 219 29.11 -27.36 20.97
N GLY A 220 28.12 -26.99 21.81
CA GLY A 220 28.17 -27.24 23.25
C GLY A 220 28.24 -28.73 23.60
N VAL A 221 27.39 -29.55 22.98
CA VAL A 221 27.39 -31.01 23.17
C VAL A 221 28.66 -31.66 22.60
N GLY A 222 29.13 -31.22 21.44
CA GLY A 222 30.37 -31.71 20.85
C GLY A 222 31.61 -31.42 21.71
N LEU A 223 31.71 -30.21 22.25
CA LEU A 223 32.82 -29.82 23.13
C LEU A 223 32.83 -30.60 24.45
N THR A 224 31.65 -30.80 25.06
CA THR A 224 31.55 -31.55 26.33
C THR A 224 31.91 -33.03 26.15
N LEU A 225 31.40 -33.67 25.10
CA LEU A 225 31.76 -35.06 24.77
C LEU A 225 33.24 -35.19 24.39
N GLY A 226 33.78 -34.23 23.63
CA GLY A 226 35.20 -34.18 23.26
C GLY A 226 36.12 -34.11 24.49
N LEU A 227 35.82 -33.21 25.44
CA LEU A 227 36.59 -33.07 26.68
C LEU A 227 36.53 -34.34 27.55
N LEU A 228 35.35 -34.96 27.66
CA LEU A 228 35.19 -36.23 28.37
C LEU A 228 36.02 -37.35 27.72
N GLY A 229 36.05 -37.40 26.38
CA GLY A 229 36.87 -38.35 25.63
C GLY A 229 38.37 -38.17 25.89
N VAL A 230 38.86 -36.93 25.92
CA VAL A 230 40.28 -36.62 26.23
C VAL A 230 40.61 -37.03 27.67
N ALA A 231 39.75 -36.71 28.63
CA ALA A 231 39.96 -37.09 30.03
C ALA A 231 40.00 -38.62 30.21
N ALA A 232 39.05 -39.35 29.61
CA ALA A 232 39.05 -40.80 29.64
C ALA A 232 40.28 -41.41 28.94
N GLY A 233 40.68 -40.85 27.80
CA GLY A 233 41.87 -41.29 27.04
C GLY A 233 43.17 -41.10 27.84
N THR A 234 43.35 -39.94 28.46
CA THR A 234 44.51 -39.67 29.33
C THR A 234 44.56 -40.61 30.54
N LEU A 235 43.41 -40.91 31.17
CA LEU A 235 43.34 -41.88 32.27
C LEU A 235 43.73 -43.30 31.83
N LEU A 236 43.29 -43.73 30.64
CA LEU A 236 43.66 -45.03 30.08
C LEU A 236 45.16 -45.10 29.76
N LEU A 237 45.74 -44.04 29.20
CA LEU A 237 47.18 -43.97 28.91
C LEU A 237 48.03 -43.99 30.18
N ILE A 238 47.65 -43.22 31.21
CA ILE A 238 48.33 -43.23 32.52
C ILE A 238 48.26 -44.61 33.16
N LYS A 239 47.08 -45.26 33.11
CA LYS A 239 46.91 -46.59 33.69
C LYS A 239 47.67 -47.67 32.91
N GLY A 240 47.75 -47.57 31.59
CA GLY A 240 48.55 -48.47 30.75
C GLY A 240 50.06 -48.34 30.98
N ASN A 241 50.55 -47.13 31.26
CA ASN A 241 51.97 -46.88 31.50
C ASN A 241 52.45 -47.30 32.91
N ASN A 242 51.55 -47.47 33.87
CA ASN A 242 51.84 -47.93 35.23
C ASN A 242 51.78 -49.47 35.39
N CYS A 243 51.64 -50.22 34.29
CA CYS A 243 51.62 -51.69 34.28
C CYS A 243 52.90 -52.31 33.68
N ASN A 244 54.02 -51.59 33.65
CA ASN A 244 55.35 -52.07 33.26
C ASN A 244 56.29 -52.03 34.46
#